data_AF-A0A8X7T1E5-F1
#
_entry.id   AF-A0A8X7T1E5-F1
#
_cell.length_a   1.000
_cell.length_b   1.000
_cell.length_c   1.000
_cell.angle_alpha   90.00
_cell.angle_beta   90.00
_cell.angle_gamma   90.00
#
_symmetry.space_group_name_H-M   'P 1'
#
loop_
_entity.id
_entity.type
_entity.pdbx_description
1 polymer ?
#
loop_
_entity_poly.entity_id
_entity_poly.type
_entity_poly.pdbx_seq_one_letter_code
_entity_poly.pdbx_strand_id
1 'polypeptide(L)'
;MRFLQWLLPGFVRTIVFFLLETHFLSFRKEKGRAQRERVAKASAEHIRKTTPKEYHEMLIPDQKSLEVGCKRRIVDQGYLKALNRPNIDLRNSGAKEIREHSVILDNGDEVPADVVVLATGFSIREGGGVLKIFGRDGVRDINTYLSQEYKEPSTYRSTMITDFPNLFMVMTGFNSATGHSSVVYTAECQIEWMIRTGRDLFNERSRPSKAELVFGGETERAGVDASGSRKRFPSIEPKREAQVKEMLWFQEKMQDFVFSGACGAWYVDPSSGAVAAIYPGSQVDFWRRARFPLHDDLLYRDFPEDKGNVHRPSRTWSEWVGATLGLGQVGEPQTKLGRKMEGGKIIRAGPE
;
A
#
# COMPACT_ATOMS: atom_id res chain seq x y z
N MET A 1 -24.10 -31.48 9.43
CA MET A 1 -24.15 -30.12 10.02
C MET A 1 -22.85 -29.31 9.85
N ARG A 2 -21.66 -29.87 10.07
CA ARG A 2 -20.38 -29.12 9.93
C ARG A 2 -20.05 -28.62 8.50
N PHE A 3 -20.48 -29.34 7.46
CA PHE A 3 -20.29 -28.94 6.07
C PHE A 3 -21.10 -27.68 5.69
N LEU A 4 -22.32 -27.57 6.21
CA LEU A 4 -23.19 -26.40 6.01
C LEU A 4 -22.67 -25.16 6.75
N GLN A 5 -22.02 -25.35 7.90
CA GLN A 5 -21.35 -24.29 8.67
C GLN A 5 -20.11 -23.71 7.97
N TRP A 6 -19.59 -24.37 6.93
CA TRP A 6 -18.46 -23.84 6.13
C TRP A 6 -18.95 -23.18 4.83
N LEU A 7 -19.95 -23.77 4.17
CA LEU A 7 -20.51 -23.25 2.93
C LEU A 7 -21.28 -21.94 3.12
N LEU A 8 -22.08 -21.82 4.20
CA LEU A 8 -22.88 -20.61 4.42
C LEU A 8 -22.00 -19.37 4.71
N PRO A 9 -20.99 -19.42 5.60
CA PRO A 9 -20.06 -18.31 5.76
C PRO A 9 -19.24 -18.04 4.49
N GLY A 10 -18.86 -19.08 3.74
CA GLY A 10 -18.19 -18.94 2.45
C GLY A 10 -19.04 -18.13 1.46
N PHE A 11 -20.29 -18.53 1.27
CA PHE A 11 -21.24 -17.86 0.38
C PHE A 11 -21.52 -16.42 0.80
N VAL A 12 -21.75 -16.17 2.09
CA VAL A 12 -21.95 -14.81 2.61
C VAL A 12 -20.71 -13.95 2.38
N ARG A 13 -19.50 -14.48 2.62
CA ARG A 13 -18.24 -13.77 2.33
C ARG A 13 -18.09 -13.47 0.84
N THR A 14 -18.51 -14.39 -0.04
CA THR A 14 -18.52 -14.16 -1.49
C THR A 14 -19.48 -13.04 -1.88
N ILE A 15 -20.69 -13.00 -1.32
CA ILE A 15 -21.64 -11.91 -1.56
C ILE A 15 -21.05 -10.58 -1.08
N VAL A 16 -20.53 -10.53 0.16
CA VAL A 16 -19.92 -9.32 0.72
C VAL A 16 -18.73 -8.86 -0.14
N PHE A 17 -17.90 -9.80 -0.60
CA PHE A 17 -16.78 -9.51 -1.50
C PHE A 17 -17.25 -8.82 -2.78
N PHE A 18 -18.23 -9.39 -3.48
CA PHE A 18 -18.73 -8.79 -4.72
C PHE A 18 -19.42 -7.45 -4.49
N LEU A 19 -20.18 -7.31 -3.39
CA LEU A 19 -20.76 -6.02 -3.00
C LEU A 19 -19.68 -4.96 -2.78
N LEU A 20 -18.64 -5.26 -2.02
CA LEU A 20 -17.53 -4.33 -1.80
C LEU A 20 -16.75 -4.04 -3.10
N GLU A 21 -16.60 -5.01 -3.98
CA GLU A 21 -15.94 -4.82 -5.28
C GLU A 21 -16.74 -3.85 -6.18
N THR A 22 -18.08 -3.79 -6.08
CA THR A 22 -18.85 -2.76 -6.79
C THR A 22 -18.48 -1.34 -6.36
N HIS A 23 -18.05 -1.13 -5.11
CA HIS A 23 -17.63 0.19 -4.63
C HIS A 23 -16.34 0.66 -5.29
N PHE A 24 -15.51 -0.24 -5.83
CA PHE A 24 -14.30 0.15 -6.55
C PHE A 24 -14.58 1.10 -7.72
N LEU A 25 -15.69 0.87 -8.43
CA LEU A 25 -16.11 1.70 -9.57
C LEU A 25 -16.40 3.16 -9.14
N SER A 26 -16.85 3.35 -7.90
CA SER A 26 -17.16 4.68 -7.35
C SER A 26 -15.91 5.56 -7.20
N PHE A 27 -14.72 4.97 -7.11
CA PHE A 27 -13.47 5.71 -6.96
C PHE A 27 -12.91 6.25 -8.28
N ARG A 28 -13.43 5.83 -9.44
CA ARG A 28 -13.00 6.40 -10.73
C ARG A 28 -13.62 7.78 -10.92
N LYS A 29 -12.82 8.79 -11.27
CA LYS A 29 -13.23 10.20 -11.36
C LYS A 29 -14.49 10.38 -12.22
N GLU A 30 -14.47 9.91 -13.47
CA GLU A 30 -15.61 10.06 -14.37
C GLU A 30 -16.73 9.05 -14.08
N LYS A 31 -16.43 7.75 -14.16
CA LYS A 31 -17.46 6.69 -14.06
C LYS A 31 -18.17 6.62 -12.71
N GLY A 32 -17.48 7.02 -11.64
CA GLY A 32 -18.02 6.98 -10.28
C GLY A 32 -18.74 8.26 -9.85
N ARG A 33 -18.70 9.34 -10.65
CA ARG A 33 -19.14 10.68 -10.23
C ARG A 33 -20.58 10.71 -9.72
N ALA A 34 -21.52 10.21 -10.52
CA ALA A 34 -22.94 10.20 -10.16
C ALA A 34 -23.23 9.41 -8.87
N GLN A 35 -22.51 8.29 -8.68
CA GLN A 35 -22.62 7.49 -7.45
C GLN A 35 -22.07 8.26 -6.25
N ARG A 36 -20.92 8.93 -6.39
CA ARG A 36 -20.32 9.76 -5.33
C ARG A 36 -21.23 10.91 -4.93
N GLU A 37 -21.80 11.64 -5.90
CA GLU A 37 -22.73 12.73 -5.64
C GLU A 37 -23.99 12.26 -4.92
N ARG A 38 -24.54 11.10 -5.32
CA ARG A 38 -25.68 10.49 -4.62
C ARG A 38 -25.34 10.12 -3.18
N VAL A 39 -24.17 9.52 -2.95
CA VAL A 39 -23.71 9.14 -1.60
C VAL A 39 -23.41 10.37 -0.76
N ALA A 40 -22.83 11.42 -1.34
CA ALA A 40 -22.56 12.69 -0.66
C ALA A 40 -23.88 13.32 -0.17
N LYS A 41 -24.88 13.40 -1.05
CA LYS A 41 -26.21 13.92 -0.71
C LYS A 41 -26.87 13.10 0.41
N ALA A 42 -26.89 11.77 0.28
CA ALA A 42 -27.45 10.88 1.30
C ALA A 42 -26.73 11.01 2.65
N SER A 43 -25.40 11.17 2.64
CA SER A 43 -24.60 11.35 3.86
C SER A 43 -24.89 12.70 4.52
N ALA A 44 -24.98 13.78 3.73
CA ALA A 44 -25.34 15.10 4.23
C ALA A 44 -26.76 15.14 4.81
N GLU A 45 -27.73 14.49 4.15
CA GLU A 45 -29.10 14.34 4.68
C GLU A 45 -29.11 13.56 6.00
N HIS A 46 -28.33 12.49 6.09
CA HIS A 46 -28.22 11.70 7.32
C HIS A 46 -27.62 12.51 8.48
N ILE A 47 -26.58 13.31 8.23
CA ILE A 47 -25.98 14.22 9.21
C ILE A 47 -27.03 15.23 9.67
N ARG A 48 -27.67 15.94 8.73
CA ARG A 48 -28.69 16.97 9.05
C ARG A 48 -29.84 16.43 9.89
N LYS A 49 -30.22 15.17 9.68
CA LYS A 49 -31.29 14.50 10.44
C LYS A 49 -30.87 14.11 11.86
N THR A 50 -29.59 13.79 12.05
CA THR A 50 -29.11 13.11 13.26
C THR A 50 -28.37 14.04 14.22
N THR A 51 -27.84 15.17 13.73
CA THR A 51 -27.02 16.09 14.54
C THR A 51 -27.68 17.45 14.75
N PRO A 52 -27.34 18.18 15.84
CA PRO A 52 -27.75 19.57 16.04
C PRO A 52 -27.35 20.49 14.88
N LYS A 53 -28.14 21.54 14.61
CA LYS A 53 -27.93 22.47 13.48
C LYS A 53 -26.62 23.24 13.57
N GLU A 54 -26.17 23.56 14.77
CA GLU A 54 -24.91 24.26 15.05
C GLU A 54 -23.68 23.54 14.50
N TYR A 55 -23.71 22.20 14.39
CA TYR A 55 -22.58 21.41 13.89
C TYR A 55 -22.66 21.10 12.39
N HIS A 56 -23.73 21.50 11.68
CA HIS A 56 -23.93 21.11 10.27
C HIS A 56 -22.83 21.66 9.37
N GLU A 57 -22.39 22.90 9.60
CA GLU A 57 -21.30 23.51 8.83
C GLU A 57 -19.95 22.86 9.10
N MET A 58 -19.72 22.35 10.32
CA MET A 58 -18.49 21.67 10.69
C MET A 58 -18.42 20.22 10.17
N LEU A 59 -19.57 19.54 10.08
CA LEU A 59 -19.64 18.11 9.77
C LEU A 59 -19.86 17.80 8.29
N ILE A 60 -20.41 18.74 7.52
CA ILE A 60 -20.73 18.53 6.09
C ILE A 60 -19.66 19.21 5.24
N PRO A 61 -18.66 18.45 4.72
CA PRO A 61 -17.59 19.03 3.94
C PRO A 61 -18.05 19.43 2.54
N ASP A 62 -17.46 20.50 1.99
CA ASP A 62 -17.62 20.85 0.58
C ASP A 62 -17.06 19.71 -0.30
N GLN A 63 -17.84 19.32 -1.31
CA GLN A 63 -17.44 18.25 -2.22
C GLN A 63 -16.31 18.66 -3.17
N LYS A 64 -16.02 19.97 -3.30
CA LYS A 64 -14.82 20.43 -4.01
C LYS A 64 -13.53 20.18 -3.22
N SER A 65 -13.60 20.22 -1.89
CA SER A 65 -12.43 19.99 -1.02
C SER A 65 -12.32 18.52 -0.59
N LEU A 66 -13.43 17.82 -0.40
CA LEU A 66 -13.46 16.42 -0.01
C LEU A 66 -14.54 15.64 -0.76
N GLU A 67 -14.17 15.12 -1.93
CA GLU A 67 -15.00 14.15 -2.66
C GLU A 67 -15.17 12.85 -1.86
N VAL A 68 -16.38 12.28 -1.91
CA VAL A 68 -16.66 10.97 -1.32
C VAL A 68 -15.71 9.90 -1.86
N GLY A 69 -15.08 9.15 -0.96
CA GLY A 69 -14.15 8.09 -1.35
C GLY A 69 -12.73 8.56 -1.65
N CYS A 70 -12.46 9.87 -1.64
CA CYS A 70 -11.09 10.38 -1.68
C CYS A 70 -10.29 10.03 -0.41
N LYS A 71 -10.99 9.96 0.74
CA LYS A 71 -10.51 9.35 1.98
C LYS A 71 -11.33 8.11 2.32
N ARG A 72 -10.77 7.23 3.17
CA ARG A 72 -11.48 6.03 3.63
C ARG A 72 -12.77 6.43 4.35
N ARG A 73 -13.89 5.85 3.92
CA ARG A 73 -15.19 6.11 4.53
C ARG A 73 -15.26 5.48 5.92
N ILE A 74 -15.81 6.24 6.85
CA ILE A 74 -16.15 5.78 8.21
C ILE A 74 -17.65 5.46 8.22
N VAL A 75 -18.01 4.33 8.83
CA VAL A 75 -19.41 3.97 9.06
C VAL A 75 -19.81 4.50 10.42
N ASP A 76 -20.86 5.30 10.48
CA ASP A 76 -21.39 5.80 11.75
C ASP A 76 -21.93 4.63 12.58
N GLN A 77 -21.42 4.50 13.80
CA GLN A 77 -21.89 3.56 14.82
C GLN A 77 -22.43 4.34 16.03
N GLY A 78 -23.12 5.45 15.78
CA GLY A 78 -23.70 6.31 16.81
C GLY A 78 -22.88 7.54 17.20
N TYR A 79 -21.80 7.86 16.48
CA TYR A 79 -21.03 9.09 16.68
C TYR A 79 -21.91 10.32 16.46
N LEU A 80 -22.65 10.35 15.34
CA LEU A 80 -23.52 11.49 15.03
C LEU A 80 -24.63 11.67 16.08
N LYS A 81 -25.18 10.57 16.60
CA LYS A 81 -26.19 10.62 17.66
C LYS A 81 -25.63 11.17 18.97
N ALA A 82 -24.39 10.80 19.30
CA ALA A 82 -23.74 11.24 20.52
C ALA A 82 -23.62 12.77 20.61
N LEU A 83 -23.46 13.47 19.47
CA LEU A 83 -23.37 14.93 19.41
C LEU A 83 -24.61 15.68 19.94
N ASN A 84 -25.74 15.00 20.18
CA ASN A 84 -26.92 15.63 20.81
C ASN A 84 -26.86 15.65 22.34
N ARG A 85 -25.84 15.06 22.97
CA ARG A 85 -25.74 15.03 24.42
C ARG A 85 -25.31 16.40 24.94
N PRO A 86 -25.86 16.88 26.07
CA PRO A 86 -25.53 18.19 26.62
C PRO A 86 -24.08 18.32 27.13
N ASN A 87 -23.38 17.19 27.27
CA ASN A 87 -22.00 17.13 27.75
C ASN A 87 -20.97 16.98 26.62
N ILE A 88 -21.36 17.24 25.37
CA ILE A 88 -20.47 17.24 24.21
C ILE A 88 -20.44 18.64 23.63
N ASP A 89 -19.23 19.14 23.41
CA ASP A 89 -18.95 20.39 22.73
C ASP A 89 -18.00 20.10 21.56
N LEU A 90 -18.47 20.30 20.33
CA LEU A 90 -17.67 20.09 19.12
C LEU A 90 -17.11 21.44 18.65
N ARG A 91 -15.78 21.53 18.58
CA ARG A 91 -15.06 22.72 18.12
C ARG A 91 -14.24 22.44 16.87
N ASN A 92 -14.18 23.40 15.96
CA ASN A 92 -13.40 23.35 14.73
C ASN A 92 -12.15 24.24 14.83
N SER A 93 -11.33 24.01 15.85
CA SER A 93 -10.05 24.69 16.07
C SER A 93 -8.97 23.66 16.40
N GLY A 94 -7.75 23.89 15.91
CA GLY A 94 -6.61 23.03 16.24
C GLY A 94 -6.13 23.25 17.67
N ALA A 95 -5.44 22.25 18.22
CA ALA A 95 -4.78 22.36 19.51
C ALA A 95 -3.36 22.91 19.32
N LYS A 96 -3.06 24.03 19.97
CA LYS A 96 -1.76 24.73 19.89
C LYS A 96 -0.78 24.24 20.95
N GLU A 97 -1.24 24.13 22.20
CA GLU A 97 -0.40 23.80 23.35
C GLU A 97 -1.21 23.03 24.40
N ILE A 98 -0.60 22.03 25.04
CA ILE A 98 -1.15 21.32 26.19
C ILE A 98 -0.45 21.87 27.43
N ARG A 99 -1.24 22.37 28.39
CA ARG A 99 -0.79 22.83 29.71
C ARG A 99 -1.17 21.81 30.78
N GLU A 100 -0.71 22.04 32.00
CA GLU A 100 -0.91 21.13 33.13
C GLU A 100 -2.39 20.80 33.40
N HIS A 101 -3.30 21.75 33.19
CA HIS A 101 -4.74 21.59 33.47
C HIS A 101 -5.65 22.02 32.31
N SER A 102 -5.09 22.28 31.13
CA SER A 102 -5.86 22.83 30.00
C SER A 102 -5.22 22.58 28.65
N VAL A 103 -6.01 22.75 27.58
CA VAL A 103 -5.55 22.75 26.20
C VAL A 103 -5.84 24.13 25.60
N ILE A 104 -4.81 24.76 25.04
CA ILE A 104 -4.94 26.03 24.31
C ILE A 104 -5.24 25.72 22.86
N LEU A 105 -6.35 26.26 22.36
CA LEU A 105 -6.76 26.14 20.97
C LEU A 105 -6.14 27.26 20.10
N ASP A 106 -6.10 27.06 18.80
CA ASP A 106 -5.51 28.03 17.85
C ASP A 106 -6.20 29.39 17.83
N ASN A 107 -7.48 29.43 18.22
CA ASN A 107 -8.25 30.66 18.36
C ASN A 107 -7.96 31.43 19.66
N GLY A 108 -7.10 30.88 20.54
CA GLY A 108 -6.76 31.46 21.83
C GLY A 108 -7.62 30.99 23.01
N ASP A 109 -8.64 30.16 22.76
CA ASP A 109 -9.49 29.63 23.82
C ASP A 109 -8.72 28.61 24.68
N GLU A 110 -8.92 28.69 25.99
CA GLU A 110 -8.38 27.72 26.96
C GLU A 110 -9.49 26.77 27.41
N VAL A 111 -9.29 25.47 27.19
CA VAL A 111 -10.23 24.42 27.59
C VAL A 111 -9.66 23.64 28.77
N PRO A 112 -10.26 23.74 29.97
CA PRO A 112 -9.87 22.90 31.09
C PRO A 112 -10.06 21.43 30.75
N ALA A 113 -9.07 20.60 31.03
CA ALA A 113 -9.10 19.18 30.70
C ALA A 113 -8.38 18.34 31.76
N ASP A 114 -9.09 17.36 32.32
CA ASP A 114 -8.49 16.35 33.21
C ASP A 114 -7.83 15.21 32.42
N VAL A 115 -8.36 14.91 31.23
CA VAL A 115 -7.88 13.82 30.37
C VAL A 115 -7.85 14.30 28.92
N VAL A 116 -6.71 14.09 28.25
CA VAL A 116 -6.54 14.38 26.82
C VAL A 116 -6.36 13.07 26.06
N VAL A 117 -7.21 12.85 25.03
CA VAL A 117 -7.15 11.66 24.17
C VAL A 117 -6.65 12.07 22.78
N LEU A 118 -5.48 11.56 22.38
CA LEU A 118 -4.88 11.85 21.08
C LEU A 118 -5.39 10.90 20.00
N ALA A 119 -6.35 11.36 19.20
CA ALA A 119 -6.89 10.64 18.03
C ALA A 119 -6.30 11.17 16.70
N THR A 120 -4.98 11.40 16.64
CA THR A 120 -4.28 12.13 15.58
C THR A 120 -3.92 11.30 14.34
N GLY A 121 -4.30 10.02 14.29
CA GLY A 121 -4.09 9.13 13.14
C GLY A 121 -2.71 8.45 13.14
N PHE A 122 -2.19 8.16 11.94
CA PHE A 122 -0.99 7.33 11.74
C PHE A 122 -0.06 7.90 10.66
N SER A 123 1.25 7.69 10.80
CA SER A 123 2.22 7.92 9.73
C SER A 123 2.39 6.67 8.89
N ILE A 124 2.29 6.83 7.57
CA ILE A 124 2.53 5.76 6.59
C ILE A 124 3.74 6.04 5.70
N ARG A 125 4.58 7.01 6.09
CA ARG A 125 5.63 7.58 5.25
C ARG A 125 6.84 6.66 5.10
N GLU A 126 7.03 5.71 6.00
CA GLU A 126 8.25 4.91 6.08
C GLU A 126 7.98 3.45 5.66
N GLY A 127 8.50 3.07 4.50
CA GLY A 127 8.50 1.70 4.00
C GLY A 127 9.40 0.84 4.87
N GLY A 128 8.79 0.04 5.76
CA GLY A 128 9.50 -0.73 6.79
C GLY A 128 9.11 -0.39 8.23
N GLY A 129 8.26 0.63 8.43
CA GLY A 129 7.82 1.05 9.76
C GLY A 129 9.00 1.51 10.62
N VAL A 130 9.06 1.03 11.87
CA VAL A 130 10.09 1.43 12.86
C VAL A 130 11.49 0.86 12.55
N LEU A 131 11.60 -0.06 11.58
CA LEU A 131 12.85 -0.75 11.28
C LEU A 131 13.66 -0.03 10.21
N LYS A 132 14.95 0.17 10.48
CA LYS A 132 15.92 0.56 9.45
C LYS A 132 16.41 -0.70 8.73
N ILE A 133 15.90 -0.92 7.53
CA ILE A 133 16.24 -2.07 6.70
C ILE A 133 17.22 -1.62 5.63
N PHE A 134 18.36 -2.31 5.53
CA PHE A 134 19.42 -2.02 4.58
C PHE A 134 19.51 -3.11 3.50
N GLY A 135 19.72 -2.69 2.26
CA GLY A 135 19.80 -3.58 1.10
C GLY A 135 21.22 -4.08 0.85
N ARG A 136 21.49 -4.43 -0.41
CA ARG A 136 22.78 -4.96 -0.88
C ARG A 136 23.95 -4.01 -0.60
N ASP A 137 23.72 -2.69 -0.69
CA ASP A 137 24.74 -1.68 -0.41
C ASP A 137 25.13 -1.60 1.07
N GLY A 138 24.25 -2.01 2.00
CA GLY A 138 24.46 -1.93 3.44
C GLY A 138 24.60 -0.50 3.99
N VAL A 139 24.24 0.52 3.21
CA VAL A 139 24.44 1.94 3.55
C VAL A 139 23.11 2.70 3.51
N ARG A 140 22.28 2.47 2.50
CA ARG A 140 21.01 3.18 2.33
C ARG A 140 19.89 2.33 2.91
N ASP A 141 19.08 2.94 3.78
CA ASP A 141 17.82 2.33 4.18
C ASP A 141 16.81 2.37 3.02
N ILE A 142 15.72 1.61 3.13
CA ILE A 142 14.66 1.54 2.10
C ILE A 142 14.15 2.93 1.68
N ASN A 143 13.88 3.83 2.63
CA ASN A 143 13.28 5.14 2.31
C ASN A 143 14.29 6.02 1.58
N THR A 144 15.53 6.07 2.06
CA THR A 144 16.63 6.80 1.39
C THR A 144 16.87 6.25 -0.02
N TYR A 145 16.90 4.92 -0.18
CA TYR A 145 17.09 4.27 -1.47
C TYR A 145 15.96 4.63 -2.46
N LEU A 146 14.70 4.50 -2.05
CA LEU A 146 13.55 4.81 -2.91
C LEU A 146 13.52 6.29 -3.30
N SER A 147 13.80 7.19 -2.35
CA SER A 147 13.86 8.64 -2.62
C SER A 147 14.95 9.00 -3.65
N GLN A 148 16.13 8.36 -3.57
CA GLN A 148 17.24 8.65 -4.48
C GLN A 148 17.09 8.00 -5.86
N GLU A 149 16.71 6.72 -5.91
CA GLU A 149 16.71 5.93 -7.15
C GLU A 149 15.40 6.06 -7.94
N TYR A 150 14.26 6.21 -7.24
CA TYR A 150 12.93 6.22 -7.83
C TYR A 150 12.23 7.58 -7.72
N LYS A 151 12.65 8.43 -6.77
CA LYS A 151 12.05 9.75 -6.46
C LYS A 151 10.62 9.71 -5.93
N GLU A 152 10.06 8.52 -5.79
CA GLU A 152 8.75 8.27 -5.19
C GLU A 152 8.77 6.88 -4.53
N PRO A 153 7.97 6.68 -3.46
CA PRO A 153 7.89 5.36 -2.85
C PRO A 153 7.23 4.35 -3.79
N SER A 154 7.95 3.28 -4.11
CA SER A 154 7.49 2.26 -5.06
C SER A 154 7.96 0.88 -4.67
N THR A 155 7.20 -0.13 -5.09
CA THR A 155 7.49 -1.55 -4.91
C THR A 155 7.07 -2.31 -6.15
N TYR A 156 7.73 -3.44 -6.42
CA TYR A 156 7.27 -4.43 -7.37
C TYR A 156 6.23 -5.35 -6.69
N ARG A 157 5.07 -5.54 -7.35
CA ARG A 157 3.92 -6.33 -6.88
C ARG A 157 3.45 -5.97 -5.48
N SER A 158 3.60 -4.71 -5.11
CA SER A 158 3.29 -4.24 -3.75
C SER A 158 4.09 -4.95 -2.64
N THR A 159 5.15 -5.70 -2.99
CA THR A 159 5.76 -6.71 -2.12
C THR A 159 7.29 -6.65 -2.08
N MET A 160 7.98 -6.45 -3.20
CA MET A 160 9.45 -6.47 -3.26
C MET A 160 10.04 -5.13 -3.71
N ILE A 161 11.32 -4.91 -3.40
CA ILE A 161 12.10 -3.74 -3.82
C ILE A 161 13.41 -4.22 -4.43
N THR A 162 13.85 -3.60 -5.52
CA THR A 162 15.16 -3.86 -6.15
C THR A 162 16.31 -3.57 -5.20
N ASP A 163 17.39 -4.36 -5.27
CA ASP A 163 18.56 -4.26 -4.38
C ASP A 163 18.29 -4.62 -2.91
N PHE A 164 17.07 -5.08 -2.57
CA PHE A 164 16.70 -5.66 -1.28
C PHE A 164 16.34 -7.14 -1.47
N PRO A 165 17.34 -8.02 -1.69
CA PRO A 165 17.09 -9.43 -1.97
C PRO A 165 16.41 -10.14 -0.80
N ASN A 166 15.51 -11.07 -1.11
CA ASN A 166 14.76 -11.88 -0.14
C ASN A 166 13.87 -11.07 0.84
N LEU A 167 13.66 -9.78 0.60
CA LEU A 167 12.72 -8.97 1.34
C LEU A 167 11.33 -9.04 0.71
N PHE A 168 10.36 -9.56 1.46
CA PHE A 168 8.94 -9.58 1.09
C PHE A 168 8.14 -8.75 2.09
N MET A 169 7.55 -7.66 1.60
CA MET A 169 6.69 -6.75 2.36
C MET A 169 5.22 -7.17 2.20
N VAL A 170 4.59 -7.61 3.29
CA VAL A 170 3.16 -7.95 3.32
C VAL A 170 2.44 -6.84 4.07
N MET A 171 1.41 -6.25 3.45
CA MET A 171 0.66 -5.08 3.94
C MET A 171 1.42 -3.76 4.06
N THR A 172 2.72 -3.82 4.36
CA THR A 172 3.58 -2.64 4.54
C THR A 172 4.21 -2.14 3.24
N GLY A 173 4.15 -2.94 2.18
CA GLY A 173 4.64 -2.50 0.87
C GLY A 173 3.78 -1.36 0.34
N PHE A 174 4.43 -0.38 -0.30
CA PHE A 174 3.76 0.67 -1.05
C PHE A 174 2.78 0.03 -2.04
N ASN A 175 1.71 0.75 -2.36
CA ASN A 175 0.74 0.34 -3.38
C ASN A 175 -0.06 -0.93 -3.05
N SER A 176 -0.16 -1.31 -1.77
CA SER A 176 -0.85 -2.54 -1.33
C SER A 176 -2.25 -2.30 -0.78
N ALA A 177 -2.54 -1.11 -0.23
CA ALA A 177 -3.80 -0.84 0.44
C ALA A 177 -4.97 -0.72 -0.54
N THR A 178 -6.17 -1.11 -0.11
CA THR A 178 -7.40 -0.93 -0.91
C THR A 178 -8.43 -0.15 -0.12
N GLY A 179 -9.07 0.83 -0.78
CA GLY A 179 -10.06 1.70 -0.15
C GLY A 179 -11.44 1.08 0.06
N HIS A 180 -11.77 -0.01 -0.64
CA HIS A 180 -13.11 -0.61 -0.65
C HIS A 180 -13.21 -2.00 -0.03
N SER A 181 -12.11 -2.73 0.18
CA SER A 181 -12.15 -4.14 0.56
C SER A 181 -11.21 -4.49 1.73
N SER A 182 -11.18 -5.78 2.09
CA SER A 182 -10.45 -6.29 3.23
C SER A 182 -8.94 -6.34 2.97
N VAL A 183 -8.18 -5.76 3.89
CA VAL A 183 -6.72 -5.82 3.95
C VAL A 183 -6.23 -7.28 4.11
N VAL A 184 -6.99 -8.13 4.80
CA VAL A 184 -6.65 -9.55 5.00
C VAL A 184 -6.60 -10.30 3.67
N TYR A 185 -7.54 -10.02 2.77
CA TYR A 185 -7.57 -10.68 1.46
C TYR A 185 -6.36 -10.29 0.59
N THR A 186 -5.99 -9.01 0.62
CA THR A 186 -4.75 -8.55 -0.03
C THR A 186 -3.53 -9.28 0.57
N ALA A 187 -3.48 -9.46 1.90
CA ALA A 187 -2.37 -10.14 2.57
C ALA A 187 -2.25 -11.60 2.12
N GLU A 188 -3.36 -12.31 2.07
CA GLU A 188 -3.43 -13.69 1.57
C GLU A 188 -2.92 -13.78 0.13
N CYS A 189 -3.31 -12.85 -0.73
CA CYS A 189 -2.81 -12.79 -2.11
C CYS A 189 -1.30 -12.54 -2.17
N GLN A 190 -0.77 -11.60 -1.37
CA GLN A 190 0.67 -11.32 -1.33
C GLN A 190 1.47 -12.52 -0.82
N ILE A 191 0.98 -13.20 0.22
CA ILE A 191 1.61 -14.40 0.77
C ILE A 191 1.58 -15.53 -0.25
N GLU A 192 0.47 -15.73 -0.96
CA GLU A 192 0.38 -16.72 -2.02
C GLU A 192 1.41 -16.42 -3.13
N TRP A 193 1.49 -15.16 -3.57
CA TRP A 193 2.46 -14.75 -4.57
C TRP A 193 3.91 -14.99 -4.11
N MET A 194 4.23 -14.64 -2.85
CA MET A 194 5.54 -14.89 -2.24
C MET A 194 5.87 -16.38 -2.20
N ILE A 195 4.95 -17.25 -1.79
CA ILE A 195 5.16 -18.70 -1.74
C ILE A 195 5.40 -19.26 -3.14
N ARG A 196 4.72 -18.74 -4.16
CA ARG A 196 4.89 -19.18 -5.56
C ARG A 196 6.22 -18.77 -6.14
N THR A 197 6.63 -17.51 -5.96
CA THR A 197 7.90 -16.99 -6.50
C THR A 197 9.09 -17.48 -5.70
N GLY A 198 8.97 -17.57 -4.37
CA GLY A 198 9.99 -18.06 -3.46
C GLY A 198 10.02 -19.58 -3.30
N ARG A 199 9.26 -20.37 -4.08
CA ARG A 199 9.12 -21.82 -3.87
C ARG A 199 10.48 -22.52 -3.78
N ASP A 200 11.37 -22.23 -4.72
CA ASP A 200 12.71 -22.84 -4.78
C ASP A 200 13.57 -22.37 -3.61
N LEU A 201 13.47 -21.08 -3.25
CA LEU A 201 14.15 -20.49 -2.10
C LEU A 201 13.72 -21.13 -0.77
N PHE A 202 12.44 -21.48 -0.62
CA PHE A 202 11.92 -22.12 0.61
C PHE A 202 12.21 -23.62 0.68
N ASN A 203 12.37 -24.28 -0.47
CA ASN A 203 12.77 -25.68 -0.54
C ASN A 203 14.26 -25.87 -0.26
N GLU A 204 15.07 -24.84 -0.55
CA GLU A 204 16.47 -24.78 -0.17
C GLU A 204 16.64 -24.87 1.36
N ARG A 205 17.35 -25.90 1.83
CA ARG A 205 17.68 -26.07 3.27
C ARG A 205 18.82 -25.18 3.74
N SER A 206 19.17 -24.18 2.94
CA SER A 206 20.28 -23.25 3.14
C SER A 206 19.96 -22.21 4.23
N ARG A 207 19.53 -22.66 5.42
CA ARG A 207 19.42 -21.79 6.59
C ARG A 207 20.83 -21.49 7.11
N PRO A 208 21.20 -20.21 7.33
CA PRO A 208 22.45 -19.89 8.01
C PRO A 208 22.54 -20.61 9.35
N SER A 209 23.70 -21.14 9.68
CA SER A 209 23.93 -21.73 10.99
C SER A 209 23.71 -20.68 12.10
N LYS A 210 23.37 -21.10 13.33
CA LYS A 210 23.18 -20.15 14.45
C LYS A 210 24.42 -19.28 14.70
N ALA A 211 25.62 -19.78 14.37
CA ALA A 211 26.87 -19.04 14.48
C ALA A 211 27.03 -17.95 13.39
N GLU A 212 26.36 -18.11 12.25
CA GLU A 212 26.34 -17.12 11.16
C GLU A 212 25.27 -16.04 11.37
N LEU A 213 24.27 -16.31 12.21
CA LEU A 213 23.30 -15.31 12.68
C LEU A 213 23.94 -14.45 13.77
N VAL A 214 24.89 -13.61 13.38
CA VAL A 214 25.48 -12.61 14.27
C VAL A 214 24.45 -11.49 14.47
N PHE A 215 23.77 -11.50 15.61
CA PHE A 215 22.98 -10.36 16.07
C PHE A 215 23.95 -9.32 16.63
N GLY A 216 24.65 -8.62 15.75
CA GLY A 216 25.66 -7.62 16.11
C GLY A 216 25.03 -6.36 16.73
N GLY A 217 25.72 -5.78 17.72
CA GLY A 217 25.56 -4.37 18.09
C GLY A 217 26.06 -3.45 16.97
N GLU A 218 25.86 -2.14 17.12
CA GLU A 218 25.89 -1.06 16.11
C GLU A 218 27.09 -0.98 15.14
N THR A 219 28.14 -1.80 15.28
CA THR A 219 29.42 -1.65 14.56
C THR A 219 29.89 -2.85 13.72
N GLU A 220 29.26 -4.03 13.81
CA GLU A 220 29.66 -5.17 12.97
C GLU A 220 28.77 -5.29 11.73
N ARG A 221 29.35 -5.08 10.54
CA ARG A 221 28.68 -5.30 9.25
C ARG A 221 28.35 -6.79 9.10
N ALA A 222 27.12 -7.18 9.43
CA ALA A 222 26.67 -8.56 9.34
C ALA A 222 26.94 -9.18 7.95
N GLY A 223 27.53 -10.38 7.93
CA GLY A 223 27.64 -11.23 6.73
C GLY A 223 28.93 -11.13 5.91
N VAL A 224 30.00 -10.54 6.44
CA VAL A 224 31.35 -10.57 5.83
C VAL A 224 32.20 -11.60 6.56
N ASP A 225 32.79 -12.55 5.84
CA ASP A 225 33.73 -13.50 6.44
C ASP A 225 35.08 -12.83 6.78
N ALA A 226 35.95 -13.54 7.51
CA ALA A 226 37.28 -13.03 7.89
C ALA A 226 38.20 -12.69 6.68
N SER A 227 37.81 -13.07 5.46
CA SER A 227 38.51 -12.78 4.21
C SER A 227 37.93 -11.57 3.45
N GLY A 228 36.91 -10.91 3.99
CA GLY A 228 36.22 -9.80 3.31
C GLY A 228 35.19 -10.24 2.27
N SER A 229 34.95 -11.55 2.13
CA SER A 229 34.04 -12.12 1.14
C SER A 229 32.65 -12.33 1.75
N ARG A 230 31.59 -11.93 1.04
CA ARG A 230 30.21 -12.23 1.45
C ARG A 230 29.85 -13.62 0.95
N LYS A 231 29.49 -14.52 1.87
CA LYS A 231 28.92 -15.84 1.51
C LYS A 231 27.66 -15.62 0.68
N ARG A 232 27.59 -16.26 -0.49
CA ARG A 232 26.44 -16.14 -1.39
C ARG A 232 25.34 -17.09 -0.97
N PHE A 233 24.13 -16.57 -0.85
CA PHE A 233 22.92 -17.34 -0.55
C PHE A 233 21.96 -17.23 -1.73
N PRO A 234 21.16 -18.28 -1.99
CA PRO A 234 20.08 -18.20 -2.96
C PRO A 234 19.24 -16.96 -2.70
N SER A 235 19.05 -16.16 -3.74
CA SER A 235 18.34 -14.89 -3.61
C SER A 235 17.38 -14.64 -4.75
N ILE A 236 16.27 -13.99 -4.40
CA ILE A 236 15.25 -13.51 -5.31
C ILE A 236 15.06 -12.01 -5.12
N GLU A 237 15.06 -11.28 -6.23
CA GLU A 237 14.74 -9.85 -6.26
C GLU A 237 14.15 -9.43 -7.62
N PRO A 238 13.36 -8.35 -7.69
CA PRO A 238 12.86 -7.85 -8.96
C PRO A 238 13.95 -7.23 -9.83
N LYS A 239 13.78 -7.31 -11.15
CA LYS A 239 14.54 -6.50 -12.10
C LYS A 239 14.15 -5.03 -11.94
N ARG A 240 15.12 -4.13 -12.06
CA ARG A 240 14.89 -2.67 -12.02
C ARG A 240 13.84 -2.22 -13.03
N GLU A 241 13.95 -2.72 -14.26
CA GLU A 241 13.00 -2.41 -15.33
C GLU A 241 11.56 -2.83 -14.98
N ALA A 242 11.38 -3.98 -14.32
CA ALA A 242 10.07 -4.45 -13.91
C ALA A 242 9.45 -3.56 -12.82
N GLN A 243 10.24 -3.16 -11.81
CA GLN A 243 9.78 -2.22 -10.78
C GLN A 243 9.44 -0.85 -11.37
N VAL A 244 10.29 -0.29 -12.24
CA VAL A 244 10.02 1.00 -12.90
C VAL A 244 8.77 0.92 -13.78
N LYS A 245 8.59 -0.17 -14.54
CA LYS A 245 7.39 -0.38 -15.36
C LYS A 245 6.12 -0.35 -14.52
N GLU A 246 6.12 -1.09 -13.43
CA GLU A 246 4.97 -1.16 -12.53
C GLU A 246 4.70 0.18 -11.84
N MET A 247 5.75 0.88 -11.40
CA MET A 247 5.65 2.22 -10.83
C MET A 247 4.99 3.20 -11.81
N LEU A 248 5.45 3.26 -13.06
CA LEU A 248 4.88 4.15 -14.08
C LEU A 248 3.43 3.80 -14.42
N TRP A 249 3.15 2.51 -14.63
CA TRP A 249 1.79 2.02 -14.88
C TRP A 249 0.84 2.36 -13.74
N PHE A 250 1.31 2.20 -12.51
CA PHE A 250 0.54 2.50 -11.30
C PHE A 250 0.18 3.99 -11.27
N GLN A 251 1.17 4.88 -11.43
CA GLN A 251 0.93 6.32 -11.35
C GLN A 251 0.02 6.82 -12.48
N GLU A 252 0.15 6.23 -13.67
CA GLU A 252 -0.71 6.57 -14.80
C GLU A 252 -2.16 6.17 -14.51
N LYS A 253 -2.38 4.91 -14.09
CA LYS A 253 -3.73 4.46 -13.72
C LYS A 253 -4.32 5.29 -12.61
N MET A 254 -3.52 5.72 -11.63
CA MET A 254 -3.98 6.48 -10.48
C MET A 254 -4.57 7.85 -10.85
N GLN A 255 -4.19 8.42 -12.01
CA GLN A 255 -4.77 9.68 -12.49
C GLN A 255 -6.28 9.59 -12.73
N ASP A 256 -6.79 8.39 -13.03
CA ASP A 256 -8.22 8.14 -13.22
C ASP A 256 -9.01 8.08 -11.90
N PHE A 257 -8.36 8.06 -10.74
CA PHE A 257 -8.99 7.81 -9.44
C PHE A 257 -9.05 9.05 -8.56
N VAL A 258 -10.10 9.18 -7.76
CA VAL A 258 -10.29 10.30 -6.82
C VAL A 258 -9.15 10.45 -5.83
N PHE A 259 -8.38 9.40 -5.55
CA PHE A 259 -7.22 9.43 -4.65
C PHE A 259 -6.11 10.40 -5.08
N SER A 260 -6.00 10.71 -6.38
CA SER A 260 -5.07 11.72 -6.92
C SER A 260 -5.65 13.15 -6.91
N GLY A 261 -6.85 13.34 -6.36
CA GLY A 261 -7.50 14.64 -6.26
C GLY A 261 -6.97 15.50 -5.10
N ALA A 262 -7.46 16.74 -5.01
CA ALA A 262 -7.00 17.76 -4.06
C ALA A 262 -7.39 17.52 -2.58
N CYS A 263 -7.86 16.32 -2.20
CA CYS A 263 -8.43 16.10 -0.88
C CYS A 263 -7.42 15.92 0.27
N GLY A 264 -6.12 16.05 -0.01
CA GLY A 264 -5.06 15.91 1.00
C GLY A 264 -5.14 14.57 1.76
N ALA A 265 -5.41 13.49 1.03
CA ALA A 265 -5.44 12.16 1.63
C ALA A 265 -4.03 11.75 2.06
N TRP A 266 -3.93 11.04 3.19
CA TRP A 266 -2.66 10.51 3.69
C TRP A 266 -2.00 9.50 2.74
N TYR A 267 -2.69 9.06 1.68
CA TYR A 267 -2.17 8.18 0.64
C TYR A 267 -1.12 8.83 -0.27
N VAL A 268 -1.08 10.17 -0.30
CA VAL A 268 -0.19 10.95 -1.15
C VAL A 268 1.11 11.18 -0.41
N ASP A 269 2.22 10.83 -1.05
CA ASP A 269 3.54 11.20 -0.57
C ASP A 269 3.75 12.70 -0.77
N PRO A 270 4.01 13.49 0.30
CA PRO A 270 4.12 14.94 0.19
C PRO A 270 5.36 15.40 -0.58
N SER A 271 6.40 14.55 -0.70
CA SER A 271 7.64 14.92 -1.36
C SER A 271 7.56 14.83 -2.89
N SER A 272 6.87 13.79 -3.38
CA SER A 272 6.73 13.48 -4.81
C SER A 272 5.36 13.87 -5.37
N GLY A 273 4.34 14.02 -4.52
CA GLY A 273 2.95 14.18 -4.93
C GLY A 273 2.32 12.88 -5.47
N ALA A 274 3.07 11.77 -5.45
CA ALA A 274 2.60 10.48 -5.93
C ALA A 274 1.67 9.83 -4.89
N VAL A 275 0.61 9.15 -5.35
CA VAL A 275 -0.14 8.26 -4.46
C VAL A 275 0.71 7.03 -4.26
N ALA A 276 1.04 6.69 -3.01
CA ALA A 276 1.97 5.60 -2.69
C ALA A 276 1.33 4.48 -1.85
N ALA A 277 0.10 4.68 -1.35
CA ALA A 277 -0.54 3.72 -0.46
C ALA A 277 -1.54 2.78 -1.17
N ILE A 278 -2.32 3.31 -2.13
CA ILE A 278 -3.53 2.65 -2.63
C ILE A 278 -3.28 1.90 -3.94
N TYR A 279 -3.69 0.63 -4.05
CA TYR A 279 -3.65 -0.10 -5.32
C TYR A 279 -4.67 0.43 -6.35
N PRO A 280 -4.31 0.64 -7.65
CA PRO A 280 -5.17 1.26 -8.67
C PRO A 280 -5.97 0.21 -9.44
N GLY A 281 -6.43 -0.81 -8.73
CA GLY A 281 -7.09 -1.98 -9.30
C GLY A 281 -8.07 -2.61 -8.33
N SER A 282 -8.90 -3.49 -8.87
CA SER A 282 -9.89 -4.24 -8.10
C SER A 282 -9.21 -5.37 -7.33
N GLN A 283 -9.88 -5.95 -6.34
CA GLN A 283 -9.33 -7.09 -5.61
C GLN A 283 -9.23 -8.35 -6.48
N VAL A 284 -10.15 -8.51 -7.45
CA VAL A 284 -10.04 -9.56 -8.47
C VAL A 284 -8.79 -9.38 -9.33
N ASP A 285 -8.47 -8.14 -9.72
CA ASP A 285 -7.23 -7.84 -10.46
C ASP A 285 -5.99 -8.15 -9.60
N PHE A 286 -5.98 -7.74 -8.34
CA PHE A 286 -4.89 -8.02 -7.40
C PHE A 286 -4.67 -9.53 -7.24
N TRP A 287 -5.74 -10.29 -6.98
CA TRP A 287 -5.72 -11.74 -6.87
C TRP A 287 -5.21 -12.41 -8.15
N ARG A 288 -5.73 -12.01 -9.32
CA ARG A 288 -5.27 -12.56 -10.61
C ARG A 288 -3.77 -12.35 -10.78
N ARG A 289 -3.29 -11.15 -10.48
CA ARG A 289 -1.87 -10.80 -10.59
C ARG A 289 -0.99 -11.54 -9.57
N ALA A 290 -1.52 -11.83 -8.39
CA ALA A 290 -0.86 -12.67 -7.39
C ALA A 290 -0.83 -14.16 -7.79
N ARG A 291 -1.91 -14.66 -8.41
CA ARG A 291 -2.05 -16.07 -8.82
C ARG A 291 -1.14 -16.45 -9.99
N PHE A 292 -0.80 -15.48 -10.83
CA PHE A 292 0.02 -15.66 -12.03
C PHE A 292 1.28 -14.78 -11.97
N PRO A 293 2.30 -15.18 -11.19
CA PRO A 293 3.56 -14.46 -11.09
C PRO A 293 4.32 -14.40 -12.42
N LEU A 294 4.95 -13.26 -12.70
CA LEU A 294 5.88 -13.10 -13.82
C LEU A 294 7.29 -13.43 -13.37
N HIS A 295 7.67 -14.70 -13.48
CA HIS A 295 9.01 -15.14 -13.11
C HIS A 295 10.12 -14.47 -13.93
N ASP A 296 9.82 -14.02 -15.15
CA ASP A 296 10.80 -13.35 -16.03
C ASP A 296 11.14 -11.93 -15.55
N ASP A 297 10.31 -11.33 -14.70
CA ASP A 297 10.57 -10.03 -14.05
C ASP A 297 11.50 -10.15 -12.84
N LEU A 298 11.78 -11.37 -12.39
CA LEU A 298 12.53 -11.67 -11.17
C LEU A 298 13.92 -12.21 -11.52
N LEU A 299 14.88 -11.89 -10.66
CA LEU A 299 16.26 -12.37 -10.72
C LEU A 299 16.45 -13.42 -9.64
N TYR A 300 16.69 -14.66 -10.07
CA TYR A 300 17.05 -15.79 -9.21
C TYR A 300 18.56 -15.96 -9.29
N ARG A 301 19.26 -15.78 -8.17
CA ARG A 301 20.73 -15.81 -8.11
C ARG A 301 21.22 -16.79 -7.06
N ASP A 302 22.41 -17.32 -7.31
CA ASP A 302 23.20 -18.10 -6.34
C ASP A 302 22.47 -19.36 -5.81
N PHE A 303 21.65 -20.00 -6.66
CA PHE A 303 21.04 -21.30 -6.39
C PHE A 303 22.05 -22.44 -6.64
N PRO A 304 22.09 -23.50 -5.82
CA PRO A 304 23.11 -24.57 -5.90
C PRO A 304 23.04 -25.40 -7.18
N GLU A 305 21.84 -25.57 -7.75
CA GLU A 305 21.61 -26.37 -8.96
C GLU A 305 22.19 -25.68 -10.22
N ASP A 306 22.46 -24.38 -10.16
CA ASP A 306 22.98 -23.59 -11.26
C ASP A 306 24.43 -23.20 -11.04
N LYS A 307 25.35 -24.05 -11.51
CA LYS A 307 26.80 -23.82 -11.56
C LYS A 307 27.20 -22.65 -12.49
N GLY A 308 26.75 -21.43 -12.18
CA GLY A 308 27.05 -20.21 -12.93
C GLY A 308 26.04 -19.81 -14.02
N ASN A 309 24.89 -20.48 -14.10
CA ASN A 309 23.80 -20.15 -15.04
C ASN A 309 22.65 -19.38 -14.36
N VAL A 310 21.77 -18.77 -15.17
CA VAL A 310 20.54 -18.12 -14.67
C VAL A 310 19.55 -19.18 -14.20
N HIS A 311 19.19 -19.16 -12.91
CA HIS A 311 18.25 -20.11 -12.33
C HIS A 311 16.88 -20.01 -12.97
N ARG A 312 16.38 -21.15 -13.45
CA ARG A 312 15.03 -21.26 -14.03
C ARG A 312 14.06 -21.67 -12.92
N PRO A 313 13.14 -20.79 -12.52
CA PRO A 313 12.28 -21.09 -11.39
C PRO A 313 11.27 -22.18 -11.69
N SER A 314 10.91 -22.97 -10.68
CA SER A 314 9.86 -23.97 -10.80
C SER A 314 8.51 -23.32 -11.13
N ARG A 315 7.85 -23.79 -12.21
CA ARG A 315 6.54 -23.31 -12.65
C ARG A 315 5.54 -24.45 -12.67
N THR A 316 4.36 -24.22 -12.14
CA THR A 316 3.20 -25.09 -12.39
C THR A 316 2.68 -24.87 -13.80
N TRP A 317 1.97 -25.86 -14.36
CA TRP A 317 1.28 -25.70 -15.65
C TRP A 317 0.36 -24.46 -15.65
N SER A 318 -0.40 -24.24 -14.57
CA SER A 318 -1.27 -23.07 -14.47
C SER A 318 -0.52 -21.73 -14.54
N GLU A 319 0.69 -21.66 -13.99
CA GLU A 319 1.53 -20.45 -14.02
C GLU A 319 2.09 -20.23 -15.43
N TRP A 320 2.48 -21.30 -16.13
CA TRP A 320 2.91 -21.23 -17.52
C TRP A 320 1.80 -20.72 -18.44
N VAL A 321 0.59 -21.28 -18.36
CA VAL A 321 -0.57 -20.80 -19.13
C VAL A 321 -0.91 -19.36 -18.78
N GLY A 322 -0.87 -19.00 -17.50
CA GLY A 322 -1.15 -17.63 -17.08
C GLY A 322 -0.14 -16.62 -17.62
N ALA A 323 1.14 -17.00 -17.70
CA ALA A 323 2.19 -16.18 -18.29
C ALA A 323 1.98 -16.01 -19.81
N THR A 324 1.65 -17.07 -20.54
CA THR A 324 1.40 -16.99 -21.99
C THR A 324 0.15 -16.18 -22.33
N LEU A 325 -0.88 -16.26 -21.49
CA LEU A 325 -2.11 -15.44 -21.61
C LEU A 325 -1.95 -14.02 -21.03
N GLY A 326 -0.78 -13.65 -20.50
CA GLY A 326 -0.53 -12.32 -19.95
C GLY A 326 -1.36 -11.98 -18.69
N LEU A 327 -1.89 -12.96 -17.96
CA LEU A 327 -2.80 -12.74 -16.82
C LEU A 327 -2.15 -11.97 -15.67
N GLY A 328 -0.84 -12.08 -15.53
CA GLY A 328 -0.04 -11.35 -14.54
C GLY A 328 0.47 -9.99 -15.02
N GLN A 329 0.37 -9.66 -16.31
CA GLN A 329 1.04 -8.50 -16.90
C GLN A 329 0.32 -7.18 -16.60
N VAL A 330 1.12 -6.10 -16.54
CA VAL A 330 0.64 -4.73 -16.57
C VAL A 330 0.77 -4.20 -17.99
N GLY A 331 -0.16 -3.34 -18.40
CA GLY A 331 -0.09 -2.68 -19.70
C GLY A 331 1.13 -1.77 -19.81
N GLU A 332 1.59 -1.51 -21.03
CA GLU A 332 2.69 -0.57 -21.26
C GLU A 332 2.28 0.85 -20.86
N PRO A 333 3.06 1.55 -20.01
CA PRO A 333 2.77 2.91 -19.60
C PRO A 333 2.84 3.86 -20.81
N GLN A 334 1.79 4.65 -21.02
CA GLN A 334 1.56 5.47 -22.21
C GLN A 334 2.27 6.84 -22.16
N THR A 335 3.34 6.97 -21.37
CA THR A 335 4.11 8.22 -21.16
C THR A 335 3.31 9.47 -20.76
N LYS A 336 2.02 9.37 -20.42
CA LYS A 336 1.13 10.50 -20.06
C LYS A 336 1.65 11.40 -18.95
N LEU A 337 2.53 10.86 -18.10
CA LEU A 337 3.17 11.58 -17.00
C LEU A 337 4.44 12.33 -17.42
N GLY A 338 4.76 12.41 -18.71
CA GLY A 338 6.01 12.99 -19.21
C GLY A 338 7.25 12.25 -18.69
N ARG A 339 7.11 10.96 -18.35
CA ARG A 339 8.16 10.10 -17.82
C ARG A 339 8.22 8.83 -18.65
N LYS A 340 9.42 8.48 -19.13
CA LYS A 340 9.66 7.26 -19.90
C LYS A 340 10.81 6.47 -19.28
N MET A 341 10.76 5.16 -19.47
CA MET A 341 11.87 4.27 -19.16
C MET A 341 12.84 4.22 -20.34
N GLU A 342 14.11 4.45 -20.09
CA GLU A 342 15.19 4.21 -21.07
C GLU A 342 16.39 3.60 -20.31
N GLY A 343 16.81 2.39 -20.71
CA GLY A 343 17.93 1.68 -20.08
C GLY A 343 17.80 1.48 -18.56
N GLY A 344 16.58 1.26 -18.05
CA GLY A 344 16.31 1.07 -16.62
C GLY A 344 16.34 2.35 -15.76
N LYS A 345 16.49 3.53 -16.38
CA LYS A 345 16.38 4.84 -15.71
C LYS A 345 15.08 5.55 -16.07
N ILE A 346 14.59 6.36 -15.12
CA ILE A 346 13.43 7.24 -15.32
C ILE A 346 13.94 8.54 -15.94
N ILE A 347 13.52 8.83 -17.17
CA ILE A 347 13.85 10.07 -17.88
C ILE A 347 12.58 10.88 -18.08
N ARG A 348 12.68 12.22 -18.01
CA ARG A 348 11.60 13.09 -18.46
C ARG A 348 11.46 12.95 -19.98
N ALA A 349 10.29 12.54 -20.46
CA ALA A 349 9.99 12.61 -21.88
C ALA A 349 10.05 14.09 -22.29
N GLY A 350 10.78 14.40 -23.37
CA GLY A 350 10.79 15.73 -23.97
C GLY A 350 9.38 16.11 -24.44
N PRO A 351 9.08 17.41 -24.61
CA PRO A 351 7.81 17.84 -25.18
C PRO A 351 7.69 17.25 -26.60
N GLU A 352 6.58 16.57 -26.88
CA GLU A 352 6.17 16.18 -28.24
C GLU A 352 5.76 17.41 -29.06
#